data_AF-A0AAD9DIX4-F1
#
_entry.id   AF-A0AAD9DIX4-F1
#
_cell.length_a   1.000
_cell.length_b   1.000
_cell.length_c   1.000
_cell.angle_alpha   90.00
_cell.angle_beta   90.00
_cell.angle_gamma   90.00
#
_symmetry.space_group_name_H-M   'P 1'
#
loop_
_entity.id
_entity.type
_entity.pdbx_description
1 polymer ?
#
loop_
_entity_poly.entity_id
_entity_poly.type
_entity_poly.pdbx_seq_one_letter_code
_entity_poly.pdbx_strand_id
1 'polypeptide(L)'
;ASSGNNNNSSAVREEELDSLREENVSLLMRLADANQQIESLTSLANNLQQSLDSRPEVPTLFHGTYNFRRKNVTELSQLISRYLEDKPSNIDGNKRYDCVRSCYNDLERGFSDNPQHYYLDMRMLLATCLASTWFSNNQRTSLQSWYNAHFGNGPCRDSS
;
A
#
# COMPACT_ATOMS: atom_id res chain seq x y z
N ALA A 1 55.89 -59.05 27.18
CA ALA A 1 55.42 -58.28 26.01
C ALA A 1 54.23 -57.42 26.45
N SER A 2 54.44 -56.15 26.79
CA SER A 2 53.35 -55.20 27.07
C SER A 2 53.90 -53.77 27.02
N SER A 3 54.20 -53.30 25.81
CA SER A 3 54.49 -51.89 25.53
C SER A 3 54.00 -51.64 24.10
N GLY A 4 52.79 -51.13 23.95
CA GLY A 4 52.24 -50.89 22.62
C GLY A 4 50.95 -50.08 22.53
N ASN A 5 50.22 -49.82 23.63
CA ASN A 5 48.84 -49.29 23.51
C ASN A 5 48.62 -47.85 24.01
N ASN A 6 49.61 -47.21 24.66
CA ASN A 6 49.41 -45.87 25.25
C ASN A 6 49.61 -44.72 24.25
N ASN A 7 50.38 -44.93 23.19
CA ASN A 7 50.70 -43.86 22.24
C ASN A 7 49.54 -43.56 21.28
N ASN A 8 48.74 -44.57 20.90
CA ASN A 8 47.55 -44.39 20.06
C ASN A 8 46.44 -43.60 20.77
N SER A 9 46.26 -43.78 22.08
CA SER A 9 45.22 -43.06 22.83
C SER A 9 45.55 -41.59 23.07
N SER A 10 46.83 -41.21 23.06
CA SER A 10 47.26 -39.81 23.18
C SER A 10 46.97 -39.07 21.87
N ALA A 11 47.41 -39.64 20.74
CA ALA A 11 47.23 -39.04 19.42
C ALA A 11 45.76 -38.83 19.06
N VAL A 12 44.88 -39.80 19.36
CA VAL A 12 43.44 -39.68 19.10
C VAL A 12 42.79 -38.56 19.91
N ARG A 13 43.22 -38.33 21.16
CA ARG A 13 42.71 -37.22 21.98
C ARG A 13 43.19 -35.86 21.48
N GLU A 14 44.38 -35.83 20.89
CA GLU A 14 44.99 -34.61 20.36
C GLU A 14 44.30 -34.18 19.07
N GLU A 15 43.98 -35.13 18.17
CA GLU A 15 43.15 -34.89 16.98
C GLU A 15 41.73 -34.42 17.34
N GLU A 16 41.11 -35.01 18.36
CA GLU A 16 39.78 -34.59 18.85
C GLU A 16 39.81 -33.16 19.44
N LEU A 17 40.87 -32.82 20.16
CA LEU A 17 41.11 -31.47 20.68
C LEU A 17 41.31 -30.44 19.55
N ASP A 18 42.03 -30.80 18.49
CA ASP A 18 42.25 -29.92 17.35
C ASP A 18 40.95 -29.71 16.53
N SER A 19 40.17 -30.77 16.31
CA SER A 19 38.84 -30.68 15.69
C SER A 19 37.91 -29.76 16.48
N LEU A 20 37.89 -29.88 17.82
CA LEU A 20 37.07 -29.01 18.68
C LEU A 20 37.55 -27.55 18.68
N ARG A 21 38.86 -27.31 18.50
CA ARG A 21 39.40 -25.94 18.36
C ARG A 21 38.95 -25.31 17.04
N GLU A 22 39.03 -26.05 15.94
CA GLU A 22 38.55 -25.58 14.64
C GLU A 22 37.04 -25.28 14.66
N GLU A 23 36.26 -26.16 15.27
CA GLU A 23 34.81 -25.94 15.43
C GLU A 23 34.53 -24.68 16.25
N ASN A 24 35.22 -24.47 17.37
CA ASN A 24 35.07 -23.26 18.18
C ASN A 24 35.43 -21.99 17.41
N VAL A 25 36.49 -22.00 16.61
CA VAL A 25 36.87 -20.85 15.77
C VAL A 25 35.77 -20.55 14.74
N SER A 26 35.25 -21.58 14.08
CA SER A 26 34.13 -21.45 13.14
C SER A 26 32.87 -20.89 13.81
N LEU A 27 32.53 -21.36 15.02
CA LEU A 27 31.39 -20.86 15.79
C LEU A 27 31.59 -19.39 16.20
N LEU A 28 32.79 -19.01 16.62
CA LEU A 28 33.11 -17.62 16.96
C LEU A 28 32.97 -16.68 15.76
N MET A 29 33.41 -17.10 14.58
CA MET A 29 33.21 -16.32 13.35
C MET A 29 31.72 -16.14 13.04
N ARG A 30 30.92 -17.21 13.10
CA ARG A 30 29.46 -17.11 12.88
C ARG A 30 28.77 -16.22 13.90
N LEU A 31 29.24 -16.23 15.15
CA LEU A 31 28.70 -15.39 16.21
C LEU A 31 29.03 -13.91 15.97
N ALA A 32 30.24 -13.61 15.49
CA ALA A 32 30.64 -12.27 15.08
C ALA A 32 29.79 -11.76 13.89
N ASP A 33 29.61 -12.59 12.86
CA ASP A 33 28.78 -12.26 11.70
C ASP A 33 27.32 -12.00 12.09
N ALA A 34 26.76 -12.84 12.96
CA ALA A 34 25.40 -12.69 13.47
C ALA A 34 25.22 -11.38 14.27
N ASN A 35 26.20 -11.03 15.11
CA ASN A 35 26.18 -9.77 15.86
C ASN A 35 26.21 -8.57 14.92
N GLN A 36 27.07 -8.59 13.88
CA GLN A 36 27.11 -7.53 12.88
C GLN A 36 25.77 -7.41 12.14
N GLN A 37 25.12 -8.54 11.83
CA GLN A 37 23.81 -8.54 11.19
C GLN A 37 22.73 -7.94 12.10
N ILE A 38 22.73 -8.27 13.40
CA ILE A 38 21.82 -7.68 14.40
C ILE A 38 21.97 -6.16 14.47
N GLU A 39 23.20 -5.66 14.51
CA GLU A 39 23.48 -4.22 14.54
C GLU A 39 22.95 -3.53 13.27
N SER A 40 23.18 -4.13 12.10
CA SER A 40 22.70 -3.60 10.82
C SER A 40 21.17 -3.51 10.75
N LEU A 41 20.47 -4.55 11.22
CA LEU A 41 19.01 -4.60 11.24
C LEU A 41 18.44 -3.63 12.27
N THR A 42 19.09 -3.47 13.41
CA THR A 42 18.70 -2.50 14.45
C THR A 42 18.81 -1.07 13.92
N SER A 43 19.91 -0.75 13.23
CA SER A 43 20.07 0.55 12.59
C SER A 43 18.99 0.81 11.54
N LEU A 44 18.70 -0.19 10.69
CA LEU A 44 17.64 -0.09 9.69
C LEU A 44 16.26 0.13 10.32
N ALA A 45 15.93 -0.62 11.38
CA ALA A 45 14.67 -0.47 12.10
C ALA A 45 14.51 0.94 12.68
N ASN A 46 15.57 1.49 13.28
CA ASN A 46 15.57 2.86 13.81
C ASN A 46 15.36 3.90 12.71
N ASN A 47 16.03 3.75 11.56
CA ASN A 47 15.88 4.65 10.42
C ASN A 47 14.44 4.60 9.86
N LEU A 48 13.85 3.41 9.77
CA LEU A 48 12.46 3.24 9.33
C LEU A 48 11.48 3.87 10.32
N GLN A 49 11.70 3.71 11.62
CA GLN A 49 10.85 4.33 12.65
C GLN A 49 10.92 5.85 12.56
N GLN A 50 12.12 6.43 12.43
CA GLN A 50 12.27 7.88 12.26
C GLN A 50 11.61 8.38 10.98
N SER A 51 11.63 7.58 9.91
CA SER A 51 10.90 7.89 8.67
C SER A 51 9.38 7.83 8.87
N LEU A 52 8.87 6.95 9.72
CA LEU A 52 7.45 6.90 10.05
C LEU A 52 7.03 8.10 10.90
N ASP A 53 7.83 8.46 11.91
CA ASP A 53 7.55 9.57 12.82
C ASP A 53 7.59 10.95 12.12
N SER A 54 8.36 11.06 11.03
CA SER A 54 8.46 12.29 10.23
C SER A 54 7.41 12.39 9.13
N ARG A 55 6.60 11.35 8.88
CA ARG A 55 5.54 11.41 7.88
C ARG A 55 4.39 12.28 8.39
N PRO A 56 3.81 13.13 7.52
CA PRO A 56 2.58 13.83 7.87
C PRO A 56 1.48 12.81 8.20
N GLU A 57 0.66 13.09 9.21
CA GLU A 57 -0.53 12.29 9.50
C GLU A 57 -1.48 12.37 8.31
N VAL A 58 -1.45 11.35 7.47
CA VAL A 58 -2.32 11.23 6.31
C VAL A 58 -3.54 10.40 6.73
N PRO A 59 -4.78 10.92 6.62
CA PRO A 59 -5.96 10.17 6.98
C PRO A 59 -6.05 8.86 6.21
N THR A 60 -6.44 7.78 6.92
CA THR A 60 -6.75 6.50 6.29
C THR A 60 -8.05 6.66 5.52
N LEU A 61 -7.97 6.62 4.18
CA LEU A 61 -9.12 6.84 3.30
C LEU A 61 -9.88 5.55 2.94
N PHE A 62 -9.30 4.38 3.23
CA PHE A 62 -9.92 3.09 2.93
C PHE A 62 -9.81 2.13 4.10
N HIS A 63 -10.96 1.77 4.66
CA HIS A 63 -11.08 0.87 5.83
C HIS A 63 -11.48 -0.56 5.43
N GLY A 64 -11.25 -0.96 4.17
CA GLY A 64 -11.62 -2.29 3.67
C GLY A 64 -13.09 -2.48 3.28
N THR A 65 -13.93 -1.45 3.43
CA THR A 65 -15.35 -1.50 3.07
C THR A 65 -15.69 -0.49 1.96
N TYR A 66 -16.58 -0.89 1.05
CA TYR A 66 -17.03 -0.07 -0.08
C TYR A 66 -18.30 0.72 0.27
N ASN A 67 -18.31 1.35 1.44
CA ASN A 67 -19.46 2.10 1.94
C ASN A 67 -19.43 3.57 1.49
N PHE A 68 -19.01 3.82 0.26
CA PHE A 68 -19.05 5.13 -0.35
C PHE A 68 -20.47 5.42 -0.87
N ARG A 69 -21.07 6.47 -0.34
CA ARG A 69 -22.43 6.96 -0.56
C ARG A 69 -22.39 8.49 -0.68
N ARG A 70 -23.56 9.10 -0.78
CA ARG A 70 -23.72 10.56 -0.92
C ARG A 70 -22.89 11.38 0.06
N LYS A 71 -22.85 10.98 1.34
CA LYS A 71 -22.20 11.74 2.43
C LYS A 71 -20.67 11.70 2.43
N ASN A 72 -20.05 10.78 1.70
CA ASN A 72 -18.60 10.59 1.67
C ASN A 72 -18.05 10.47 0.23
N VAL A 73 -18.70 11.16 -0.71
CA VAL A 73 -18.18 11.32 -2.09
C VAL A 73 -16.78 11.93 -2.08
N THR A 74 -16.53 12.91 -1.22
CA THR A 74 -15.22 13.56 -1.10
C THR A 74 -14.13 12.57 -0.69
N GLU A 75 -14.41 11.66 0.25
CA GLU A 75 -13.46 10.61 0.67
C GLU A 75 -13.15 9.67 -0.49
N LEU A 76 -14.16 9.30 -1.28
CA LEU A 76 -13.97 8.49 -2.48
C LEU A 76 -13.08 9.21 -3.51
N SER A 77 -13.32 10.48 -3.76
CA SER A 77 -12.48 11.30 -4.65
C SER A 77 -11.03 11.34 -4.17
N GLN A 78 -10.82 11.59 -2.88
CA GLN A 78 -9.49 11.64 -2.27
C GLN A 78 -8.77 10.28 -2.34
N LEU A 79 -9.52 9.18 -2.18
CA LEU A 79 -8.97 7.84 -2.27
C LEU A 79 -8.44 7.57 -3.67
N ILE A 80 -9.20 7.92 -4.70
CA ILE A 80 -8.78 7.73 -6.09
C ILE A 80 -7.61 8.66 -6.42
N SER A 81 -7.66 9.93 -5.99
CA SER A 81 -6.62 10.91 -6.30
C SER A 81 -5.28 10.58 -5.64
N ARG A 82 -5.26 9.86 -4.51
CA ARG A 82 -4.03 9.43 -3.85
C ARG A 82 -3.24 8.40 -4.67
N TYR A 83 -3.90 7.72 -5.60
CA TYR A 83 -3.36 6.55 -6.29
C TYR A 83 -3.68 6.58 -7.80
N LEU A 84 -3.66 7.75 -8.45
CA LEU A 84 -4.16 7.94 -9.82
C LEU A 84 -3.64 6.92 -10.83
N GLU A 85 -2.35 6.58 -10.75
CA GLU A 85 -1.67 5.69 -11.69
C GLU A 85 -1.63 4.25 -11.18
N ASP A 86 -1.41 4.06 -9.88
CA ASP A 86 -1.19 2.75 -9.27
C ASP A 86 -2.30 2.37 -8.30
N LYS A 87 -3.32 1.66 -8.82
CA LYS A 87 -4.42 1.13 -7.99
C LYS A 87 -3.92 0.08 -6.99
N PRO A 88 -4.13 0.27 -5.67
CA PRO A 88 -3.85 -0.76 -4.68
C PRO A 88 -4.52 -2.10 -5.02
N SER A 89 -3.81 -3.20 -4.80
CA SER A 89 -4.28 -4.56 -5.12
C SER A 89 -5.48 -4.98 -4.28
N ASN A 90 -5.59 -4.46 -3.05
CA ASN A 90 -6.72 -4.70 -2.14
C ASN A 90 -7.99 -3.93 -2.52
N ILE A 91 -7.94 -3.04 -3.52
CA ILE A 91 -9.10 -2.28 -3.99
C ILE A 91 -9.64 -2.88 -5.28
N ASP A 92 -10.91 -3.27 -5.25
CA ASP A 92 -11.70 -3.79 -6.36
C ASP A 92 -12.24 -2.63 -7.21
N GLY A 93 -11.85 -2.60 -8.48
CA GLY A 93 -12.27 -1.56 -9.42
C GLY A 93 -13.76 -1.59 -9.75
N ASN A 94 -14.37 -2.78 -9.77
CA ASN A 94 -15.79 -2.94 -10.09
C ASN A 94 -16.67 -2.46 -8.93
N LYS A 95 -16.35 -2.88 -7.70
CA LYS A 95 -17.09 -2.40 -6.51
C LYS A 95 -17.01 -0.90 -6.35
N ARG A 96 -15.84 -0.30 -6.63
CA ARG A 96 -15.70 1.15 -6.59
C ARG A 96 -16.49 1.83 -7.69
N TYR A 97 -16.47 1.29 -8.91
CA TYR A 97 -17.27 1.82 -9.99
C TYR A 97 -18.77 1.77 -9.67
N ASP A 98 -19.24 0.72 -8.98
CA ASP A 98 -20.62 0.66 -8.48
C ASP A 98 -20.91 1.74 -7.43
N CYS A 99 -19.97 2.05 -6.54
CA CYS A 99 -20.11 3.21 -5.64
C CYS A 99 -20.23 4.53 -6.42
N VAL A 100 -19.36 4.77 -7.41
CA VAL A 100 -19.41 5.98 -8.24
C VAL A 100 -20.74 6.08 -8.98
N ARG A 101 -21.20 4.97 -9.57
CA ARG A 101 -22.48 4.86 -10.25
C ARG A 101 -23.64 5.15 -9.30
N SER A 102 -23.62 4.61 -8.08
CA SER A 102 -24.65 4.87 -7.08
C SER A 102 -24.73 6.37 -6.75
N CYS A 103 -23.57 7.01 -6.52
CA CYS A 103 -23.52 8.45 -6.24
C CYS A 103 -23.99 9.27 -7.45
N TYR A 104 -23.65 8.87 -8.67
CA TYR A 104 -24.16 9.53 -9.87
C TYR A 104 -25.68 9.39 -10.02
N ASN A 105 -26.24 8.21 -9.78
CA ASN A 105 -27.69 8.01 -9.79
C ASN A 105 -28.41 8.88 -8.75
N ASP A 106 -27.78 9.08 -7.59
CA ASP A 106 -28.30 9.96 -6.54
C ASP A 106 -28.24 11.45 -6.94
N LEU A 107 -27.26 11.85 -7.75
CA LEU A 107 -27.18 13.17 -8.37
C LEU A 107 -28.33 13.37 -9.37
N GLU A 108 -28.54 12.40 -10.27
CA GLU A 108 -29.62 12.39 -11.27
C GLU A 108 -31.01 12.53 -10.63
N ARG A 109 -31.21 11.83 -9.51
CA ARG A 109 -32.49 11.85 -8.78
C ARG A 109 -32.74 13.17 -8.04
N GLY A 110 -31.71 13.98 -7.81
CA GLY A 110 -31.85 15.28 -7.16
C GLY A 110 -32.47 15.21 -5.76
N PHE A 111 -32.12 14.18 -4.98
CA PHE A 111 -32.67 14.01 -3.64
C PHE A 111 -32.47 15.25 -2.75
N SER A 112 -33.51 15.62 -1.99
CA SER A 112 -33.51 16.81 -1.14
C SER A 112 -32.59 16.71 0.08
N ASP A 113 -32.20 15.49 0.48
CA ASP A 113 -31.25 15.21 1.57
C ASP A 113 -29.79 15.09 1.09
N ASN A 114 -29.49 15.49 -0.15
CA ASN A 114 -28.12 15.50 -0.66
C ASN A 114 -27.25 16.51 0.14
N PRO A 115 -25.97 16.19 0.40
CA PRO A 115 -25.07 17.11 1.10
C PRO A 115 -24.94 18.48 0.42
N GLN A 116 -24.62 19.49 1.22
CA GLN A 116 -24.31 20.82 0.71
C GLN A 116 -23.10 20.72 -0.22
N HIS A 117 -23.25 21.21 -1.46
CA HIS A 117 -22.25 21.11 -2.55
C HIS A 117 -22.06 19.74 -3.22
N TYR A 118 -23.02 18.81 -3.06
CA TYR A 118 -22.96 17.48 -3.69
C TYR A 118 -22.67 17.50 -5.20
N TYR A 119 -23.23 18.48 -5.94
CA TYR A 119 -22.95 18.68 -7.37
C TYR A 119 -21.46 18.94 -7.66
N LEU A 120 -20.79 19.75 -6.83
CA LEU A 120 -19.36 20.04 -6.97
C LEU A 120 -18.50 18.83 -6.56
N ASP A 121 -18.88 18.14 -5.48
CA ASP A 121 -18.19 16.92 -5.05
C ASP A 121 -18.26 15.83 -6.13
N MET A 122 -19.41 15.69 -6.78
CA MET A 122 -19.58 14.77 -7.92
C MET A 122 -18.78 15.19 -9.15
N ARG A 123 -18.69 16.51 -9.44
CA ARG A 123 -17.81 17.02 -10.50
C ARG A 123 -16.36 16.62 -10.24
N MET A 124 -15.90 16.79 -9.01
CA MET A 124 -14.55 16.40 -8.59
C MET A 124 -14.35 14.89 -8.71
N LEU A 125 -15.30 14.10 -8.20
CA LEU A 125 -15.22 12.64 -8.25
C LEU A 125 -15.08 12.12 -9.68
N LEU A 126 -15.95 12.56 -10.58
CA LEU A 126 -15.92 12.10 -11.98
C LEU A 126 -14.66 12.56 -12.71
N ALA A 127 -14.19 13.79 -12.48
CA ALA A 127 -12.92 14.27 -13.02
C ALA A 127 -11.74 13.40 -12.55
N THR A 128 -11.67 13.10 -11.25
CA THR A 128 -10.63 12.24 -10.67
C THR A 128 -10.72 10.81 -11.21
N CYS A 129 -11.93 10.27 -11.39
CA CYS A 129 -12.12 8.96 -11.99
C CYS A 129 -11.59 8.90 -13.43
N LEU A 130 -11.85 9.94 -14.23
CA LEU A 130 -11.39 10.03 -15.61
C LEU A 130 -9.87 10.19 -15.72
N ALA A 131 -9.26 10.92 -14.78
CA ALA A 131 -7.80 11.06 -14.68
C ALA A 131 -7.10 9.76 -14.25
N SER A 132 -7.79 8.89 -13.49
CA SER A 132 -7.20 7.65 -12.98
C SER A 132 -7.12 6.53 -14.03
N THR A 133 -6.18 5.61 -13.83
CA THR A 133 -6.05 4.34 -14.59
C THR A 133 -6.96 3.24 -14.04
N TRP A 134 -7.80 3.55 -13.05
CA TRP A 134 -8.46 2.56 -12.21
C TRP A 134 -9.65 1.84 -12.86
N PHE A 135 -10.12 2.32 -14.00
CA PHE A 135 -11.37 1.91 -14.63
C PHE A 135 -11.11 1.34 -16.02
N SER A 136 -11.87 0.30 -16.38
CA SER A 136 -11.81 -0.27 -17.74
C SER A 136 -12.31 0.73 -18.78
N ASN A 137 -11.98 0.50 -20.06
CA ASN A 137 -12.42 1.38 -21.16
C ASN A 137 -13.94 1.58 -21.17
N ASN A 138 -14.73 0.52 -20.97
CA ASN A 138 -16.20 0.60 -20.92
C ASN A 138 -16.70 1.47 -19.76
N GLN A 139 -16.07 1.34 -18.58
CA GLN A 139 -16.38 2.17 -17.42
C GLN A 139 -16.00 3.63 -17.68
N ARG A 140 -14.84 3.88 -18.29
CA ARG A 140 -14.39 5.24 -18.67
C ARG A 140 -15.33 5.90 -19.67
N THR A 141 -15.83 5.18 -20.68
CA THR A 141 -16.85 5.71 -21.61
C THR A 141 -18.11 6.15 -20.86
N SER A 142 -18.57 5.34 -19.90
CA SER A 142 -19.73 5.68 -19.07
C SER A 142 -19.46 6.92 -18.21
N LEU A 143 -18.32 6.96 -17.52
CA LEU A 143 -17.90 8.10 -16.69
C LEU A 143 -17.79 9.40 -17.51
N GLN A 144 -17.27 9.31 -18.74
CA GLN A 144 -17.15 10.46 -19.63
C GLN A 144 -18.53 10.97 -20.07
N SER A 145 -19.45 10.06 -20.38
CA SER A 145 -20.83 10.41 -20.70
C SER A 145 -21.50 11.13 -19.53
N TRP A 146 -21.37 10.60 -18.31
CA TRP A 146 -21.89 11.21 -17.09
C TRP A 146 -21.30 12.59 -16.82
N TYR A 147 -19.98 12.74 -16.99
CA TYR A 147 -19.30 14.02 -16.82
C TYR A 147 -19.80 15.05 -17.83
N ASN A 148 -19.88 14.68 -19.10
CA ASN A 148 -20.31 15.60 -20.17
C ASN A 148 -21.77 16.03 -20.00
N ALA A 149 -22.65 15.12 -19.58
CA ALA A 149 -24.06 15.42 -19.36
C ALA A 149 -24.30 16.53 -18.32
N HIS A 150 -23.48 16.58 -17.27
CA HIS A 150 -23.64 17.54 -16.16
C HIS A 150 -22.67 18.71 -16.18
N PHE A 151 -21.47 18.51 -16.71
CA PHE A 151 -20.33 19.41 -16.53
C PHE A 151 -19.58 19.73 -17.83
N GLY A 152 -19.97 19.10 -18.95
CA GLY A 152 -19.31 19.29 -20.26
C GLY A 152 -19.54 20.67 -20.89
N ASN A 153 -20.55 21.40 -20.42
CA ASN A 153 -20.83 22.77 -20.85
C ASN A 153 -20.20 23.74 -19.83
N GLY A 154 -18.99 24.21 -20.10
CA GLY A 154 -18.46 25.38 -19.40
C GLY A 154 -19.35 26.62 -19.61
N PRO A 155 -19.24 27.65 -18.76
CA PRO A 155 -19.93 28.93 -18.95
C PRO A 155 -19.29 29.70 -20.12
N CYS A 156 -19.54 29.24 -21.34
CA CYS A 156 -19.42 30.00 -22.58
C CYS A 156 -20.71 29.78 -23.37
N ARG A 157 -21.83 30.22 -22.80
CA ARG A 157 -22.98 30.66 -23.58
C ARG A 157 -22.99 32.18 -23.48
N ASP A 158 -22.13 32.81 -24.27
CA ASP A 158 -22.32 34.20 -24.62
C ASP A 158 -23.53 34.29 -25.55
N SER A 159 -24.43 35.21 -25.17
CA SER A 159 -25.35 35.96 -26.03
C SER A 159 -26.50 35.20 -26.69
N SER A 160 -27.69 35.33 -26.08
CA SER A 160 -28.88 35.94 -26.70
C SER A 160 -29.91 36.28 -25.62
#